data_AF-A0A3E4UD80-F1
#
_entry.id   AF-A0A3E4UD80-F1
#
_cell.length_a   1.000
_cell.length_b   1.000
_cell.length_c   1.000
_cell.angle_alpha   90.00
_cell.angle_beta   90.00
_cell.angle_gamma   90.00
#
_symmetry.space_group_name_H-M   'P 1'
#
loop_
_entity.id
_entity.type
_entity.pdbx_description
1 polymer ?
#
loop_
_entity_poly.entity_id
_entity_poly.type
_entity_poly.pdbx_seq_one_letter_code
_entity_poly.pdbx_strand_id
1 'polypeptide(L)'
;MPAYFSVVFQFRRKELYPGFVSDFYRDLGQVGFAFQSGCYEAENMSFEELVRYNQAHLDDNFELGYEEDGRNDYKQVYFSHSEYEEVRGFWMNFRGIREIRFCLLIPEWEMMECETMECETLWYFKMKKLAPVQHMAVSMWSRGSVAAIQTELELDDGAVRMSALQGGAEPSVRPFAVIPAACGGSAYVNQYTVRNLEANGLLLTDEMMTEGNCSL
;
A
#
# COMPACT_ATOMS: atom_id res chain seq x y z
N MET A 1 2.57 -16.16 -11.89
CA MET A 1 2.70 -15.22 -10.77
C MET A 1 1.34 -15.12 -10.14
N PRO A 2 1.18 -15.26 -8.81
CA PRO A 2 -0.13 -15.08 -8.19
C PRO A 2 -0.57 -13.62 -8.33
N ALA A 3 -1.88 -13.38 -8.31
CA ALA A 3 -2.42 -12.03 -8.21
C ALA A 3 -2.15 -11.45 -6.81
N TYR A 4 -1.92 -10.14 -6.74
CA TYR A 4 -1.56 -9.45 -5.50
C TYR A 4 -2.53 -8.32 -5.16
N PHE A 5 -2.98 -8.34 -3.91
CA PHE A 5 -3.54 -7.19 -3.25
C PHE A 5 -2.38 -6.25 -2.86
N SER A 6 -2.53 -4.97 -3.14
CA SER A 6 -1.51 -3.97 -2.89
C SER A 6 -2.00 -2.90 -1.92
N VAL A 7 -1.13 -2.52 -0.98
CA VAL A 7 -1.24 -1.30 -0.18
C VAL A 7 -0.23 -0.30 -0.71
N VAL A 8 -0.72 0.78 -1.29
CA VAL A 8 0.10 1.79 -1.95
C VAL A 8 0.22 3.00 -1.04
N PHE A 9 1.39 3.16 -0.42
CA PHE A 9 1.74 4.35 0.34
C PHE A 9 2.29 5.41 -0.60
N GLN A 10 1.69 6.60 -0.59
CA GLN A 10 2.12 7.72 -1.42
C GLN A 10 2.81 8.78 -0.59
N PHE A 11 3.94 9.26 -1.09
CA PHE A 11 4.74 10.29 -0.46
C PHE A 11 4.97 11.43 -1.43
N ARG A 12 4.97 12.66 -0.91
CA ARG A 12 5.45 13.80 -1.71
C ARG A 12 6.96 13.76 -1.72
N ARG A 13 7.56 14.00 -2.88
CA ARG A 13 9.02 13.99 -3.05
C ARG A 13 9.76 14.90 -2.06
N LYS A 14 9.14 16.01 -1.63
CA LYS A 14 9.69 16.95 -0.64
C LYS A 14 9.80 16.39 0.77
N GLU A 15 9.12 15.28 1.06
CA GLU A 15 9.19 14.58 2.36
C GLU A 15 10.35 13.57 2.39
N LEU A 16 11.08 13.38 1.28
CA LEU A 16 12.27 12.54 1.26
C LEU A 16 13.40 13.25 2.03
N TYR A 17 13.97 12.56 3.01
CA TYR A 17 15.09 13.04 3.82
C TYR A 17 16.13 11.92 4.02
N PRO A 18 17.36 12.23 4.45
CA PRO A 18 18.37 11.22 4.75
C PRO A 18 17.91 10.26 5.85
N GLY A 19 17.76 8.98 5.51
CA GLY A 19 17.29 7.94 6.45
C GLY A 19 15.81 7.59 6.31
N PHE A 20 15.07 8.27 5.43
CA PHE A 20 13.65 8.04 5.15
C PHE A 20 13.31 6.56 4.93
N VAL A 21 14.08 5.83 4.11
CA VAL A 21 13.82 4.39 3.86
C VAL A 21 14.01 3.55 5.13
N SER A 22 15.02 3.87 5.95
CA SER A 22 15.28 3.15 7.19
C SER A 22 14.16 3.33 8.19
N ASP A 23 13.71 4.57 8.37
CA ASP A 23 12.63 4.91 9.28
C ASP A 23 11.34 4.27 8.82
N PHE A 24 11.00 4.36 7.53
CA PHE A 24 9.80 3.74 6.98
C PHE A 24 9.76 2.21 7.20
N TYR A 25 10.87 1.49 6.97
CA TYR A 25 10.92 0.04 7.23
C TYR A 25 10.83 -0.31 8.72
N ARG A 26 11.44 0.50 9.60
CA ARG A 26 11.32 0.31 11.05
C ARG A 26 9.90 0.60 11.54
N ASP A 27 9.26 1.60 10.95
CA ASP A 27 7.89 2.00 11.26
C ASP A 27 6.91 0.88 10.91
N LEU A 28 7.07 0.25 9.73
CA LEU A 28 6.34 -0.97 9.37
C LEU A 28 6.56 -2.09 10.39
N GLY A 29 7.81 -2.31 10.81
CA GLY A 29 8.14 -3.32 11.81
C GLY A 29 7.48 -3.10 13.17
N GLN A 30 7.40 -1.84 13.62
CA GLN A 30 6.74 -1.48 14.87
C GLN A 30 5.22 -1.71 14.84
N VAL A 31 4.60 -1.73 13.65
CA VAL A 31 3.16 -2.01 13.48
C VAL A 31 2.89 -3.46 13.05
N GLY A 32 3.89 -4.35 13.21
CA GLY A 32 3.75 -5.80 13.04
C GLY A 32 4.35 -6.36 11.74
N PHE A 33 4.78 -5.53 10.80
CA PHE A 33 5.33 -5.93 9.52
C PHE A 33 6.86 -5.82 9.55
N ALA A 34 7.50 -6.73 10.26
CA ALA A 34 8.94 -6.66 10.52
C ALA A 34 9.75 -7.09 9.30
N PHE A 35 10.81 -6.33 8.99
CA PHE A 35 11.77 -6.70 7.95
C PHE A 35 12.25 -8.15 8.14
N GLN A 36 12.20 -8.95 7.08
CA GLN A 36 12.67 -10.33 7.07
C GLN A 36 13.95 -10.47 6.26
N SER A 37 13.93 -10.11 4.98
CA SER A 37 15.08 -10.24 4.06
C SER A 37 14.86 -9.42 2.80
N GLY A 38 15.89 -9.30 1.95
CA GLY A 38 15.69 -8.92 0.56
C GLY A 38 15.03 -10.04 -0.26
N CYS A 39 14.46 -9.70 -1.40
CA CYS A 39 13.92 -10.69 -2.36
C CYS A 39 14.94 -10.98 -3.47
N TYR A 40 14.86 -12.18 -4.04
CA TYR A 40 15.60 -12.57 -5.26
C TYR A 40 17.10 -12.26 -5.17
N GLU A 41 17.64 -11.42 -6.06
CA GLU A 41 19.06 -11.05 -6.08
C GLU A 41 19.53 -10.31 -4.82
N ALA A 42 18.59 -9.82 -4.00
CA ALA A 42 18.85 -9.10 -2.78
C ALA A 42 18.77 -9.97 -1.50
N GLU A 43 18.52 -11.28 -1.63
CA GLU A 43 18.34 -12.20 -0.48
C GLU A 43 19.52 -12.18 0.50
N ASN A 44 20.74 -12.01 -0.01
CA ASN A 44 21.97 -11.97 0.80
C ASN A 44 22.36 -10.57 1.29
N MET A 45 21.58 -9.53 0.95
CA MET A 45 21.86 -8.17 1.42
C MET A 45 21.37 -8.01 2.86
N SER A 46 22.20 -7.39 3.70
CA SER A 46 21.80 -6.94 5.02
C SER A 46 20.71 -5.86 4.95
N PHE A 47 20.01 -5.66 6.06
CA PHE A 47 19.06 -4.56 6.21
C PHE A 47 19.69 -3.21 5.85
N GLU A 48 20.90 -2.94 6.35
CA GLU A 48 21.62 -1.69 6.12
C GLU A 48 22.01 -1.50 4.65
N GLU A 49 22.38 -2.57 3.95
CA GLU A 49 22.70 -2.53 2.52
C GLU A 49 21.46 -2.25 1.68
N LEU A 50 20.33 -2.90 1.97
CA LEU A 50 19.05 -2.67 1.29
C LEU A 50 18.55 -1.25 1.50
N VAL A 51 18.58 -0.78 2.74
CA VAL A 51 18.20 0.59 3.10
C VAL A 51 19.07 1.60 2.35
N ARG A 52 20.40 1.43 2.37
CA ARG A 52 21.32 2.35 1.69
C ARG A 52 21.10 2.35 0.18
N TYR A 53 20.91 1.17 -0.41
CA TYR A 53 20.70 1.04 -1.85
C TYR A 53 19.40 1.72 -2.28
N ASN A 54 18.28 1.39 -1.64
CA ASN A 54 16.98 1.98 -1.99
C ASN A 54 16.91 3.48 -1.69
N GLN A 55 17.53 3.95 -0.60
CA GLN A 55 17.63 5.37 -0.31
C GLN A 55 18.41 6.09 -1.42
N ALA A 56 19.56 5.58 -1.83
CA ALA A 56 20.35 6.19 -2.91
C ALA A 56 19.56 6.26 -4.23
N HIS A 57 18.83 5.19 -4.59
CA HIS A 57 17.99 5.19 -5.80
C HIS A 57 16.82 6.17 -5.69
N LEU A 58 16.24 6.29 -4.50
CA LEU A 58 15.26 7.34 -4.25
C LEU A 58 15.93 8.70 -4.42
N ASP A 59 17.05 9.00 -3.77
CA ASP A 59 17.73 10.29 -3.83
C ASP A 59 18.12 10.69 -5.27
N ASP A 60 18.61 9.73 -6.06
CA ASP A 60 18.98 9.90 -7.47
C ASP A 60 17.79 10.09 -8.42
N ASN A 61 16.56 10.02 -7.89
CA ASN A 61 15.33 10.09 -8.66
C ASN A 61 15.29 9.03 -9.76
N PHE A 62 15.81 7.84 -9.44
CA PHE A 62 15.77 6.68 -10.33
C PHE A 62 14.32 6.38 -10.72
N GLU A 63 14.09 6.00 -11.97
CA GLU A 63 12.78 5.57 -12.47
C GLU A 63 12.98 4.19 -13.08
N LEU A 64 12.04 3.27 -12.81
CA LEU A 64 12.01 1.99 -13.50
C LEU A 64 11.75 2.27 -14.99
N GLY A 65 12.78 2.11 -15.82
CA GLY A 65 12.66 2.28 -17.27
C GLY A 65 12.19 1.00 -17.93
N TYR A 66 11.63 1.11 -19.15
CA TYR A 66 11.10 0.00 -19.96
C TYR A 66 12.06 -1.18 -20.21
N GLU A 67 13.38 -0.97 -20.12
CA GLU A 67 14.37 -2.04 -20.34
C GLU A 67 14.63 -2.91 -19.09
N GLU A 68 14.01 -2.57 -17.94
CA GLU A 68 13.77 -3.39 -16.73
C GLU A 68 14.82 -4.48 -16.42
N ASP A 69 16.12 -4.14 -16.40
CA ASP A 69 17.10 -5.03 -15.78
C ASP A 69 16.90 -4.98 -14.27
N GLY A 70 16.19 -5.98 -13.73
CA GLY A 70 15.91 -6.18 -12.30
C GLY A 70 17.11 -6.03 -11.37
N ARG A 71 18.34 -6.14 -11.90
CA ARG A 71 19.57 -5.89 -11.15
C ARG A 71 19.80 -4.43 -10.77
N ASN A 72 19.24 -3.48 -11.50
CA ASN A 72 19.36 -2.04 -11.22
C ASN A 72 18.11 -1.45 -10.55
N ASP A 73 17.08 -2.26 -10.39
CA ASP A 73 15.81 -1.83 -9.83
C ASP A 73 15.89 -1.63 -8.32
N TYR A 74 14.89 -0.90 -7.79
CA TYR A 74 14.60 -0.87 -6.36
C TYR A 74 14.54 -2.29 -5.82
N LYS A 75 15.36 -2.57 -4.80
CA LYS A 75 15.39 -3.91 -4.19
C LYS A 75 14.12 -4.13 -3.40
N GLN A 76 13.43 -5.21 -3.75
CA GLN A 76 12.24 -5.64 -3.05
C GLN A 76 12.64 -6.29 -1.73
N VAL A 77 11.72 -6.21 -0.77
CA VAL A 77 11.93 -6.62 0.62
C VAL A 77 10.79 -7.50 1.06
N TYR A 78 11.10 -8.63 1.71
CA TYR A 78 10.12 -9.42 2.43
C TYR A 78 9.93 -8.88 3.85
N PHE A 79 8.68 -8.86 4.28
CA PHE A 79 8.27 -8.57 5.64
C PHE A 79 7.60 -9.81 6.24
N SER A 80 7.87 -10.05 7.51
CA SER A 80 7.26 -11.11 8.29
C SER A 80 6.04 -10.58 9.05
N HIS A 81 4.98 -11.38 9.06
CA HIS A 81 3.78 -11.13 9.86
C HIS A 81 3.08 -12.48 10.09
N SER A 82 2.52 -12.72 11.28
CA SER A 82 1.99 -14.04 11.67
C SER A 82 0.77 -14.50 10.88
N GLU A 83 0.10 -13.58 10.20
CA GLU A 83 -1.12 -13.85 9.43
C GLU A 83 -0.88 -14.04 7.92
N TYR A 84 0.33 -13.87 7.39
CA TYR A 84 0.58 -13.97 5.95
C TYR A 84 1.79 -14.86 5.65
N GLU A 85 1.70 -15.65 4.59
CA GLU A 85 2.81 -16.46 4.09
C GLU A 85 3.82 -15.59 3.32
N GLU A 86 3.32 -14.62 2.56
CA GLU A 86 4.15 -13.67 1.82
C GLU A 86 3.68 -12.23 2.01
N VAL A 87 4.58 -11.37 2.49
CA VAL A 87 4.43 -9.92 2.40
C VAL A 87 5.68 -9.35 1.75
N ARG A 88 5.51 -8.71 0.60
CA ARG A 88 6.62 -8.16 -0.19
C ARG A 88 6.44 -6.67 -0.38
N GLY A 89 7.49 -5.88 -0.38
CA GLY A 89 7.38 -4.45 -0.63
C GLY A 89 8.51 -3.89 -1.47
N PHE A 90 8.21 -2.84 -2.22
CA PHE A 90 9.16 -2.17 -3.09
C PHE A 90 8.80 -0.70 -3.32
N TRP A 91 9.81 0.08 -3.67
CA TRP A 91 9.66 1.48 -4.01
C TRP A 91 9.37 1.66 -5.50
N MET A 92 8.61 2.70 -5.82
CA MET A 92 8.42 3.18 -7.18
C MET A 92 8.56 4.70 -7.22
N ASN A 93 9.09 5.18 -8.33
CA ASN A 93 9.25 6.59 -8.62
C ASN A 93 8.97 6.83 -10.10
N PHE A 94 8.38 7.97 -10.43
CA PHE A 94 7.89 8.27 -11.78
C PHE A 94 8.45 9.61 -12.26
N ARG A 95 8.97 9.67 -13.49
CA ARG A 95 9.59 10.89 -14.02
C ARG A 95 8.57 11.98 -14.28
N GLY A 96 8.96 13.20 -13.90
CA GLY A 96 8.10 14.38 -14.02
C GLY A 96 6.98 14.43 -12.99
N ILE A 97 6.85 13.41 -12.14
CA ILE A 97 5.87 13.36 -11.05
C ILE A 97 6.63 13.52 -9.73
N ARG A 98 6.24 14.51 -8.91
CA ARG A 98 6.86 14.77 -7.59
C ARG A 98 6.27 13.86 -6.50
N GLU A 99 6.08 12.59 -6.81
CA GLU A 99 5.46 11.57 -5.96
C GLU A 99 6.34 10.32 -5.94
N ILE A 100 6.57 9.76 -4.74
CA ILE A 100 7.20 8.46 -4.53
C ILE A 100 6.12 7.52 -4.01
N ARG A 101 6.14 6.25 -4.41
CA ARG A 101 5.26 5.22 -3.85
C ARG A 101 6.07 4.11 -3.19
N PHE A 102 5.51 3.55 -2.14
CA PHE A 102 5.88 2.22 -1.67
C PHE A 102 4.67 1.30 -1.84
N CYS A 103 4.85 0.20 -2.56
CA CYS A 103 3.81 -0.81 -2.73
C CYS A 103 4.14 -1.99 -1.82
N LEU A 104 3.23 -2.33 -0.92
CA LEU A 104 3.26 -3.54 -0.12
C LEU A 104 2.25 -4.53 -0.69
N LEU A 105 2.71 -5.72 -1.05
CA LEU A 105 1.98 -6.77 -1.74
C LEU A 105 1.72 -7.94 -0.79
N ILE A 106 0.49 -8.44 -0.84
CA ILE A 106 0.07 -9.70 -0.21
C ILE A 106 -0.71 -10.48 -1.26
N PRO A 107 -0.46 -11.78 -1.48
CA PRO A 107 -1.21 -12.54 -2.47
C PRO A 107 -2.73 -12.48 -2.25
N GLU A 108 -3.52 -12.25 -3.31
CA GLU A 108 -4.98 -12.08 -3.19
C GLU A 108 -5.66 -13.31 -2.59
N TRP A 109 -5.17 -14.51 -2.90
CA TRP A 109 -5.71 -15.75 -2.35
C TRP A 109 -5.53 -15.86 -0.83
N GLU A 110 -4.54 -15.17 -0.25
CA GLU A 110 -4.38 -15.07 1.20
C GLU A 110 -5.38 -14.10 1.83
N MET A 111 -5.75 -13.05 1.09
CA MET A 111 -6.59 -11.94 1.57
C MET A 111 -8.08 -12.21 1.39
N MET A 112 -8.45 -12.89 0.30
CA MET A 112 -9.83 -13.01 -0.16
C MET A 112 -10.34 -14.45 -0.08
N GLU A 113 -11.66 -14.56 -0.07
CA GLU A 113 -12.41 -15.79 -0.28
C GLU A 113 -13.46 -15.58 -1.36
N CYS A 114 -13.90 -16.68 -1.94
CA CYS A 114 -14.89 -16.72 -2.99
C CYS A 114 -16.03 -17.63 -2.54
N GLU A 115 -17.25 -17.09 -2.50
CA GLU A 115 -18.46 -17.87 -2.32
C GLU A 115 -19.23 -17.91 -3.64
N THR A 116 -19.58 -19.12 -4.08
CA THR A 116 -20.40 -19.32 -5.29
C THR A 116 -21.82 -19.66 -4.86
N MET A 117 -22.74 -18.76 -5.16
CA MET A 117 -24.18 -19.01 -5.06
C MET A 117 -24.73 -19.35 -6.45
N GLU A 118 -25.95 -19.91 -6.53
CA GLU A 118 -26.52 -20.56 -7.72
C GLU A 118 -26.34 -19.80 -9.06
N CYS A 119 -26.24 -18.47 -9.03
CA CYS A 119 -26.07 -17.63 -10.22
C CYS A 119 -24.94 -16.58 -10.13
N GLU A 120 -24.22 -16.46 -9.00
CA GLU A 120 -23.24 -15.38 -8.76
C GLU A 120 -22.03 -15.88 -7.98
N THR A 121 -20.85 -15.37 -8.36
CA THR A 121 -19.59 -15.57 -7.65
C THR A 121 -19.23 -14.28 -6.94
N LEU A 122 -19.24 -14.32 -5.60
CA LEU A 122 -18.90 -13.18 -4.76
C LEU A 122 -17.49 -13.36 -4.21
N TRP A 123 -16.68 -12.32 -4.38
CA TRP A 123 -15.34 -12.23 -3.80
C TRP A 123 -15.35 -11.22 -2.67
N TYR A 124 -14.86 -11.62 -1.50
CA TYR A 124 -14.80 -10.75 -0.33
C TYR A 124 -13.48 -10.93 0.44
N PHE A 125 -13.08 -9.89 1.15
CA PHE A 125 -11.92 -9.88 2.03
C PHE A 125 -12.25 -10.58 3.35
N LYS A 126 -11.39 -11.52 3.75
CA LYS A 126 -11.43 -12.14 5.08
C LYS A 126 -11.09 -11.09 6.12
N MET A 127 -11.99 -10.83 7.05
CA MET A 127 -11.78 -9.74 8.03
C MET A 127 -10.56 -9.97 8.92
N LYS A 128 -10.27 -11.23 9.26
CA LYS A 128 -9.05 -11.62 10.01
C LYS A 128 -7.76 -11.23 9.28
N LYS A 129 -7.76 -11.29 7.94
CA LYS A 129 -6.62 -10.97 7.09
C LYS A 129 -6.56 -9.48 6.77
N LEU A 130 -7.70 -8.80 6.68
CA LEU A 130 -7.76 -7.37 6.39
C LEU A 130 -7.41 -6.50 7.60
N ALA A 131 -7.88 -6.86 8.80
CA ALA A 131 -7.76 -6.01 9.98
C ALA A 131 -6.31 -5.60 10.33
N PRO A 132 -5.29 -6.50 10.26
CA PRO A 132 -3.91 -6.11 10.51
C PRO A 132 -3.38 -5.10 9.47
N VAL A 133 -3.74 -5.26 8.20
CA VAL A 133 -3.35 -4.34 7.12
C VAL A 133 -3.96 -2.95 7.32
N GLN A 134 -5.24 -2.90 7.66
CA GLN A 134 -5.94 -1.63 7.92
C GLN A 134 -5.37 -0.94 9.18
N HIS A 135 -5.04 -1.71 10.21
CA HIS A 135 -4.37 -1.19 11.40
C HIS A 135 -2.99 -0.61 11.08
N MET A 136 -2.18 -1.31 10.27
CA MET A 136 -0.91 -0.81 9.75
C MET A 136 -1.11 0.50 9.00
N ALA A 137 -2.04 0.57 8.04
CA ALA A 137 -2.27 1.78 7.26
C ALA A 137 -2.64 2.99 8.14
N VAL A 138 -3.58 2.81 9.07
CA VAL A 138 -3.98 3.88 10.01
C VAL A 138 -2.82 4.30 10.92
N SER A 139 -2.00 3.35 11.37
CA SER A 139 -0.85 3.64 12.24
C SER A 139 0.31 4.28 11.50
N MET A 140 0.50 3.96 10.21
CA MET A 140 1.49 4.62 9.36
C MET A 140 1.04 6.04 9.00
N TRP A 141 -0.27 6.24 8.78
CA TRP A 141 -0.84 7.56 8.57
C TRP A 141 -0.59 8.51 9.76
N SER A 142 -0.79 8.04 11.00
CA SER A 142 -0.62 8.89 12.19
C SER A 142 0.82 9.35 12.42
N ARG A 143 1.82 8.71 11.79
CA ARG A 143 3.23 9.15 11.80
C ARG A 143 3.49 10.38 10.92
N GLY A 144 2.56 10.73 10.03
CA GLY A 144 2.50 12.04 9.35
C GLY A 144 3.34 12.21 8.09
N SER A 145 4.17 11.24 7.70
CA SER A 145 4.98 11.31 6.47
C SER A 145 4.21 10.89 5.21
N VAL A 146 3.15 10.08 5.37
CA VAL A 146 2.36 9.53 4.26
C VAL A 146 1.33 10.55 3.79
N ALA A 147 1.24 10.78 2.48
CA ALA A 147 0.31 11.73 1.86
C ALA A 147 -1.05 11.10 1.50
N ALA A 148 -1.08 9.81 1.19
CA ALA A 148 -2.27 8.98 1.08
C ALA A 148 -1.87 7.50 1.09
N ILE A 149 -2.82 6.63 1.44
CA ILE A 149 -2.70 5.18 1.39
C ILE A 149 -3.91 4.68 0.63
N GLN A 150 -3.69 3.95 -0.46
CA GLN A 150 -4.77 3.37 -1.26
C GLN A 150 -4.58 1.85 -1.33
N THR A 151 -5.66 1.13 -1.60
CA THR A 151 -5.59 -0.31 -1.81
C THR A 151 -6.19 -0.71 -3.16
N GLU A 152 -5.64 -1.75 -3.75
CA GLU A 152 -5.97 -2.22 -5.10
C GLU A 152 -5.76 -3.73 -5.23
N LEU A 153 -6.49 -4.36 -6.15
CA LEU A 153 -6.26 -5.70 -6.67
C LEU A 153 -5.41 -5.61 -7.95
N GLU A 154 -4.80 -6.73 -8.37
CA GLU A 154 -3.85 -6.76 -9.49
C GLU A 154 -4.43 -6.23 -10.81
N LEU A 155 -5.73 -6.43 -11.02
CA LEU A 155 -6.43 -6.06 -12.25
C LEU A 155 -7.15 -4.70 -12.18
N ASP A 156 -7.02 -3.95 -11.08
CA ASP A 156 -7.57 -2.59 -10.98
C ASP A 156 -6.71 -1.57 -11.77
N ASP A 157 -7.28 -0.39 -12.04
CA ASP A 157 -6.61 0.72 -12.73
C ASP A 157 -5.43 1.35 -11.94
N GLY A 158 -5.23 0.90 -10.70
CA GLY A 158 -4.17 1.32 -9.81
C GLY A 158 -4.44 2.61 -9.02
N ALA A 159 -3.55 2.89 -8.06
CA ALA A 159 -3.72 3.97 -7.10
C ALA A 159 -3.67 5.33 -7.79
N VAL A 160 -4.71 6.13 -7.53
CA VAL A 160 -4.87 7.47 -8.11
C VAL A 160 -3.77 8.39 -7.62
N ARG A 161 -3.22 9.20 -8.51
CA ARG A 161 -2.14 10.14 -8.20
C ARG A 161 -2.59 11.19 -7.19
N MET A 162 -1.68 11.66 -6.35
CA MET A 162 -1.98 12.68 -5.34
C MET A 162 -2.56 13.96 -5.94
N SER A 163 -2.05 14.40 -7.11
CA SER A 163 -2.58 15.59 -7.77
C SER A 163 -4.00 15.41 -8.29
N ALA A 164 -4.37 14.20 -8.70
CA ALA A 164 -5.72 13.88 -9.14
C ALA A 164 -6.67 13.77 -7.93
N LEU A 165 -6.24 13.14 -6.83
CA LEU A 165 -7.00 13.12 -5.56
C LEU A 165 -7.30 14.55 -5.07
N GLN A 166 -6.30 15.43 -5.13
CA GLN A 166 -6.47 16.85 -4.78
C GLN A 166 -7.43 17.59 -5.74
N GLY A 167 -7.56 17.12 -6.98
CA GLY A 167 -8.52 17.59 -7.96
C GLY A 167 -9.92 16.97 -7.81
N GLY A 168 -10.13 16.10 -6.81
CA GLY A 168 -11.41 15.44 -6.56
C GLY A 168 -11.62 14.13 -7.31
N ALA A 169 -10.57 13.54 -7.88
CA ALA A 169 -10.65 12.18 -8.41
C ALA A 169 -10.87 11.18 -7.26
N GLU A 170 -11.65 10.14 -7.54
CA GLU A 170 -11.96 9.10 -6.58
C GLU A 170 -10.72 8.26 -6.26
N PRO A 171 -10.44 7.93 -4.98
CA PRO A 171 -9.34 7.04 -4.63
C PRO A 171 -9.63 5.58 -4.99
N SER A 172 -8.56 4.79 -5.14
CA SER A 172 -8.67 3.32 -5.17
C SER A 172 -8.95 2.78 -3.77
N VAL A 173 -10.06 2.05 -3.63
CA VAL A 173 -10.57 1.50 -2.37
C VAL A 173 -10.87 0.01 -2.56
N ARG A 174 -9.99 -0.87 -2.06
CA ARG A 174 -10.10 -2.36 -2.14
C ARG A 174 -9.63 -3.08 -0.87
N PRO A 175 -10.38 -3.06 0.23
CA PRO A 175 -11.63 -2.36 0.42
C PRO A 175 -11.46 -1.05 1.19
N PHE A 176 -10.25 -0.53 1.39
CA PHE A 176 -10.09 0.71 2.16
C PHE A 176 -9.06 1.67 1.57
N ALA A 177 -9.19 2.94 1.89
CA ALA A 177 -8.16 3.94 1.63
C ALA A 177 -8.03 4.90 2.82
N VAL A 178 -6.85 5.46 3.02
CA VAL A 178 -6.60 6.57 3.92
C VAL A 178 -6.17 7.79 3.11
N ILE A 179 -7.01 8.82 3.06
CA ILE A 179 -6.76 10.03 2.27
C ILE A 179 -6.82 11.29 3.13
N PRO A 180 -6.21 12.42 2.70
CA PRO A 180 -6.42 13.69 3.38
C PRO A 180 -7.88 14.12 3.34
N ALA A 181 -8.41 14.66 4.44
CA ALA A 181 -9.79 15.15 4.53
C ALA A 181 -10.11 16.25 3.51
N ALA A 182 -9.10 17.01 3.10
CA ALA A 182 -9.20 18.01 2.05
C ALA A 182 -9.55 17.42 0.66
N CYS A 183 -9.40 16.11 0.45
CA CYS A 183 -9.72 15.43 -0.81
C CYS A 183 -11.18 14.96 -0.90
N GLY A 184 -12.07 15.43 -0.01
CA GLY A 184 -13.51 15.41 -0.24
C GLY A 184 -14.33 14.34 0.51
N GLY A 185 -14.14 14.18 1.82
CA GLY A 185 -14.85 13.16 2.62
C GLY A 185 -16.38 13.11 2.46
N SER A 186 -17.05 14.27 2.36
CA SER A 186 -18.51 14.33 2.17
C SER A 186 -18.98 13.83 0.79
N ALA A 187 -18.10 13.81 -0.21
CA ALA A 187 -18.43 13.31 -1.54
C ALA A 187 -18.57 11.78 -1.58
N TYR A 188 -17.98 11.10 -0.59
CA TYR A 188 -17.86 9.64 -0.58
C TYR A 188 -18.79 8.93 0.41
N VAL A 189 -19.53 9.67 1.25
CA VAL A 189 -20.39 9.07 2.31
C VAL A 189 -21.53 8.19 1.79
N ASN A 190 -21.91 8.33 0.51
CA ASN A 190 -22.90 7.48 -0.12
C ASN A 190 -22.30 6.20 -0.74
N GLN A 191 -20.98 6.09 -0.78
CA GLN A 191 -20.24 5.00 -1.43
C GLN A 191 -19.42 4.19 -0.42
N TYR A 192 -18.84 4.87 0.58
CA TYR A 192 -17.98 4.26 1.59
C TYR A 192 -18.42 4.65 2.99
N THR A 193 -18.14 3.76 3.94
CA THR A 193 -18.09 4.15 5.35
C THR A 193 -16.89 5.08 5.56
N VAL A 194 -17.15 6.27 6.11
CA VAL A 194 -16.13 7.31 6.31
C VAL A 194 -15.85 7.49 7.79
N ARG A 195 -14.60 7.29 8.21
CA ARG A 195 -14.12 7.54 9.57
C ARG A 195 -13.03 8.60 9.58
N ASN A 196 -13.22 9.67 10.36
CA ASN A 196 -12.17 10.66 10.59
C ASN A 196 -11.01 10.04 11.38
N LEU A 197 -9.79 10.33 10.95
CA LEU A 197 -8.55 9.98 11.64
C LEU A 197 -7.87 11.26 12.14
N GLU A 198 -6.86 11.09 12.99
CA GLU A 198 -5.92 12.15 13.33
C GLU A 198 -5.17 12.66 12.08
N ALA A 199 -4.40 13.74 12.24
CA ALA A 199 -3.62 14.37 11.17
C ALA A 199 -4.46 14.75 9.92
N ASN A 200 -5.76 15.06 10.13
CA ASN A 200 -6.72 15.38 9.07
C ASN A 200 -6.87 14.27 8.02
N GLY A 201 -6.85 13.00 8.44
CA GLY A 201 -7.09 11.86 7.57
C GLY A 201 -8.55 11.41 7.55
N LEU A 202 -8.92 10.73 6.47
CA LEU A 202 -10.17 9.99 6.34
C LEU A 202 -9.83 8.55 5.99
N LEU A 203 -10.34 7.62 6.78
CA LEU A 203 -10.43 6.21 6.38
C LEU A 203 -11.75 6.02 5.63
N LEU A 204 -11.66 5.59 4.39
CA LEU A 204 -12.76 5.12 3.57
C LEU A 204 -12.78 3.59 3.62
N THR A 205 -13.94 2.99 3.76
CA THR A 205 -14.09 1.52 3.73
C THR A 205 -15.31 1.15 2.89
N ASP A 206 -15.07 0.31 1.88
CA ASP A 206 -16.11 -0.35 1.11
C ASP A 206 -16.53 -1.63 1.85
N GLU A 207 -17.67 -1.52 2.53
CA GLU A 207 -18.22 -2.60 3.32
C GLU A 207 -18.74 -3.76 2.45
N MET A 208 -19.09 -3.53 1.18
CA MET A 208 -19.64 -4.59 0.31
C MET A 208 -18.61 -5.67 -0.04
N MET A 209 -17.33 -5.34 0.08
CA MET A 209 -16.21 -6.26 -0.16
C MET A 209 -15.74 -6.98 1.11
N THR A 210 -16.43 -6.86 2.24
CA THR A 210 -15.99 -7.44 3.52
C THR A 210 -16.90 -8.57 4.00
N GLU A 211 -16.29 -9.59 4.62
CA GLU A 211 -17.00 -10.71 5.25
C GLU A 211 -18.08 -10.22 6.23
N GLY A 212 -19.29 -10.77 6.14
CA GLY A 212 -20.44 -10.40 6.98
C GLY A 212 -21.34 -9.31 6.40
N ASN A 213 -20.89 -8.59 5.38
CA ASN A 213 -21.69 -7.60 4.64
C ASN A 213 -22.14 -8.09 3.26
N CYS A 214 -21.72 -9.29 2.83
CA CYS A 214 -22.37 -10.07 1.77
C CYS A 214 -23.73 -10.64 2.25
N SER A 215 -24.52 -9.81 2.92
CA SER A 215 -25.90 -10.10 3.29
C SER A 215 -26.78 -9.66 2.11
N LEU A 216 -27.42 -10.61 1.43
CA LEU A 216 -28.57 -10.37 0.55
C LEU A 216 -29.73 -9.73 1.33
#